data_AF-A0A7Y6NSK4-F1
#
_entry.id   AF-A0A7Y6NSK4-F1
#
_cell.length_a   1.000
_cell.length_b   1.000
_cell.length_c   1.000
_cell.angle_alpha   90.00
_cell.angle_beta   90.00
_cell.angle_gamma   90.00
#
_symmetry.space_group_name_H-M   'P 1'
#
loop_
_entity.id
_entity.type
_entity.pdbx_description
1 polymer ?
#
loop_
_entity_poly.entity_id
_entity_poly.type
_entity_poly.pdbx_seq_one_letter_code
_entity_poly.pdbx_strand_id
1 'polypeptide(L)'
;MVSTTAASLRALETARQCAMLGARHRTISFITQLTPGYISRAVYCKQYPPPIGRPKYSEDFLFKTTRRLQAEASLLAAHYRRLTGDGFRPADALITAYRHHRTTHPASELHFDQAFFMVSRLDGIWAANKSVLSFVECHSCHSTYLAAHGMAQRENCPACRTDWQAPSRRRNATKLLRGPTPALPAPAKAEQHEPWQLDLDIAHVRLLRRLEELGAGHRVRAVLAEKHWATLFRASRGRRTVTSAHLTRPMSLTHWSAKTEVTHRVQYAVFAAHFRRLVQLDLTLVEAMCAAVEEMRKVCHGYPKPVAFDRCFEVAALLDALWGVPTRQFELVRCPECDSHHLVSKLEARPMGCPFCMLIKRHRVLLPAPTNTRASAEVT
;
A
#
# COMPACT_ATOMS: atom_id res chain seq x y z
N MET A 1 -9.65 -16.41 -0.07
CA MET A 1 -9.83 -15.00 0.33
C MET A 1 -8.49 -14.50 0.84
N VAL A 2 -8.03 -13.31 0.43
CA VAL A 2 -6.77 -12.73 0.89
C VAL A 2 -7.00 -12.10 2.28
N SER A 3 -6.12 -12.38 3.24
CA SER A 3 -6.20 -11.83 4.59
C SER A 3 -5.91 -10.31 4.56
N THR A 4 -6.48 -9.54 5.49
CA THR A 4 -6.27 -8.08 5.57
C THR A 4 -5.08 -7.69 6.45
N THR A 5 -4.31 -8.68 6.92
CA THR A 5 -3.21 -8.46 7.86
C THR A 5 -2.00 -7.78 7.19
N ALA A 6 -1.16 -7.11 8.00
CA ALA A 6 0.11 -6.57 7.54
C ALA A 6 1.04 -7.66 6.94
N ALA A 7 0.93 -8.90 7.43
CA ALA A 7 1.63 -10.04 6.85
C ALA A 7 1.13 -10.36 5.43
N SER A 8 -0.18 -10.27 5.20
CA SER A 8 -0.77 -10.48 3.88
C SER A 8 -0.38 -9.38 2.89
N LEU A 9 -0.41 -8.11 3.29
CA LEU A 9 0.03 -7.01 2.41
C LEU A 9 1.48 -7.20 1.94
N ARG A 10 2.38 -7.51 2.88
CA ARG A 10 3.78 -7.80 2.54
C ARG A 10 3.90 -8.99 1.61
N ALA A 11 3.18 -10.08 1.85
CA ALA A 11 3.21 -11.25 0.98
C ALA A 11 2.80 -10.90 -0.47
N LEU A 12 1.79 -10.05 -0.66
CA LEU A 12 1.37 -9.56 -1.97
C LEU A 12 2.44 -8.66 -2.62
N GLU A 13 3.03 -7.73 -1.86
CA GLU A 13 4.08 -6.83 -2.36
C GLU A 13 5.34 -7.61 -2.76
N THR A 14 5.75 -8.59 -1.93
CA THR A 14 6.84 -9.50 -2.27
C THR A 14 6.51 -10.35 -3.50
N ALA A 15 5.28 -10.86 -3.63
CA ALA A 15 4.84 -11.58 -4.82
C ALA A 15 4.95 -10.73 -6.09
N ARG A 16 4.55 -9.46 -5.99
CA ARG A 16 4.65 -8.47 -7.07
C ARG A 16 6.09 -8.32 -7.52
N GLN A 17 7.00 -8.10 -6.57
CA GLN A 17 8.42 -7.93 -6.86
C GLN A 17 9.04 -9.20 -7.47
N CYS A 18 8.70 -10.38 -6.94
CA CYS A 18 9.16 -11.65 -7.50
C CYS A 18 8.67 -11.87 -8.94
N ALA A 19 7.39 -11.58 -9.24
CA ALA A 19 6.84 -11.69 -10.59
C ALA A 19 7.57 -10.77 -11.58
N MET A 20 7.83 -9.52 -11.18
CA MET A 20 8.60 -8.56 -11.98
C MET A 20 10.05 -9.01 -12.25
N LEU A 21 10.62 -9.82 -11.35
CA LEU A 21 11.95 -10.41 -11.52
C LEU A 21 11.94 -11.74 -12.28
N GLY A 22 10.79 -12.16 -12.82
CA GLY A 22 10.65 -13.41 -13.55
C GLY A 22 10.72 -14.65 -12.67
N ALA A 23 10.33 -14.55 -11.40
CA ALA A 23 10.24 -15.69 -10.50
C ALA A 23 9.17 -16.68 -10.96
N ARG A 24 9.44 -17.98 -10.80
CA ARG A 24 8.44 -19.01 -11.05
C ARG A 24 7.46 -19.14 -9.90
N HIS A 25 6.32 -19.74 -10.25
CA HIS A 25 5.19 -19.99 -9.36
C HIS A 25 5.58 -20.63 -8.03
N ARG A 26 6.43 -21.66 -8.07
CA ARG A 26 6.91 -22.38 -6.89
C ARG A 26 7.77 -21.50 -5.98
N THR A 27 8.65 -20.69 -6.56
CA THR A 27 9.51 -19.75 -5.83
C THR A 27 8.69 -18.68 -5.12
N ILE A 28 7.72 -18.08 -5.84
CA ILE A 28 6.79 -17.11 -5.25
C ILE A 28 6.04 -17.75 -4.08
N SER A 29 5.55 -18.98 -4.25
CA SER A 29 4.84 -19.69 -3.18
C SER A 29 5.72 -19.91 -1.95
N PHE A 30 6.98 -20.33 -2.10
CA PHE A 30 7.90 -20.50 -0.97
C PHE A 30 8.21 -19.19 -0.23
N ILE A 31 8.47 -18.11 -0.98
CA ILE A 31 8.86 -16.83 -0.38
C ILE A 31 7.67 -16.19 0.35
N THR A 32 6.47 -16.24 -0.27
CA THR A 32 5.31 -15.45 0.15
C THR A 32 4.29 -16.25 0.96
N GLN A 33 4.36 -17.59 0.92
CA GLN A 33 3.36 -18.51 1.49
C GLN A 33 1.95 -18.32 0.90
N LEU A 34 1.82 -17.63 -0.23
CA LEU A 34 0.57 -17.53 -0.97
C LEU A 34 0.23 -18.88 -1.62
N THR A 35 -1.07 -19.15 -1.72
CA THR A 35 -1.53 -20.42 -2.28
C THR A 35 -1.21 -20.51 -3.77
N PRO A 36 -0.84 -21.71 -4.26
CA PRO A 36 -0.60 -21.94 -5.68
C PRO A 36 -1.73 -21.43 -6.59
N GLY A 37 -2.99 -21.67 -6.20
CA GLY A 37 -4.15 -21.21 -6.97
C GLY A 37 -4.27 -19.69 -7.06
N TYR A 38 -3.93 -18.95 -5.99
CA TYR A 38 -3.93 -17.50 -6.02
C TYR A 38 -2.84 -16.95 -6.94
N ILE A 39 -1.62 -17.48 -6.83
CA ILE A 39 -0.48 -17.01 -7.64
C ILE A 39 -0.75 -17.18 -9.13
N SER A 40 -1.28 -18.33 -9.54
CA SER A 40 -1.61 -18.60 -10.94
C SER A 40 -2.64 -17.60 -11.51
N ARG A 41 -3.65 -17.25 -10.71
CA ARG A 41 -4.75 -16.40 -11.15
C ARG A 41 -4.43 -14.90 -11.14
N ALA A 42 -3.67 -14.43 -10.14
CA ALA A 42 -3.60 -12.99 -9.84
C ALA A 42 -2.19 -12.39 -9.92
N VAL A 43 -1.14 -13.18 -9.68
CA VAL A 43 0.22 -12.64 -9.52
C VAL A 43 0.89 -12.33 -10.85
N TYR A 44 0.55 -13.01 -11.93
CA TYR A 44 1.09 -12.70 -13.26
C TYR A 44 0.17 -11.76 -14.04
N CYS A 45 0.72 -11.08 -15.04
CA CYS A 45 -0.03 -10.25 -15.97
C CYS A 45 0.62 -10.27 -17.37
N LYS A 46 0.03 -9.55 -18.33
CA LYS A 46 0.57 -9.47 -19.71
C LYS A 46 2.01 -8.93 -19.75
N GLN A 47 2.35 -7.98 -18.88
CA GLN A 47 3.69 -7.40 -18.79
C GLN A 47 4.69 -8.35 -18.10
N TYR A 48 4.23 -9.16 -17.14
CA TYR A 48 5.05 -10.10 -16.37
C TYR A 48 4.43 -11.50 -16.43
N PRO A 49 4.55 -12.20 -17.57
CA PRO A 49 3.97 -13.53 -17.74
C PRO A 49 4.75 -14.59 -16.93
N PRO A 50 4.12 -15.73 -16.61
CA PRO A 50 4.82 -16.83 -15.96
C PRO A 50 5.96 -17.37 -16.85
N PRO A 51 7.16 -17.65 -16.30
CA PRO A 51 8.26 -18.21 -17.09
C PRO A 51 7.91 -19.57 -17.72
N ILE A 52 8.15 -19.70 -19.02
CA ILE A 52 7.85 -20.90 -19.81
C ILE A 52 8.99 -21.94 -19.68
N GLY A 53 8.65 -23.22 -19.82
CA GLY A 53 9.62 -24.33 -19.91
C GLY A 53 10.00 -24.96 -18.57
N ARG A 54 10.81 -26.02 -18.62
CA ARG A 54 11.19 -26.78 -17.42
C ARG A 54 12.07 -25.94 -16.49
N PRO A 55 11.75 -25.89 -15.19
CA PRO A 55 12.62 -25.20 -14.24
C PRO A 55 13.97 -25.88 -14.12
N LYS A 56 15.05 -25.09 -14.07
CA LYS A 56 16.41 -25.58 -13.76
C LYS A 56 16.58 -25.69 -12.24
N TYR A 57 15.81 -26.57 -11.59
CA TYR A 57 15.84 -26.81 -10.15
C TYR A 57 16.97 -27.76 -9.71
N SER A 58 18.14 -27.73 -10.36
CA SER A 58 19.23 -28.64 -9.96
C SER A 58 20.21 -27.93 -9.04
N GLU A 59 20.40 -28.52 -7.87
CA GLU A 59 21.39 -28.19 -6.83
C GLU A 59 22.80 -28.06 -7.40
N ASP A 60 23.07 -28.84 -8.45
CA ASP A 60 24.34 -28.85 -9.16
C ASP A 60 24.56 -27.64 -10.05
N PHE A 61 23.61 -26.71 -10.23
CA PHE A 61 23.80 -25.64 -11.22
C PHE A 61 25.06 -24.84 -10.90
N LEU A 62 25.32 -24.57 -9.62
CA LEU A 62 26.51 -23.84 -9.21
C LEU A 62 27.79 -24.61 -9.58
N PHE A 63 27.80 -25.94 -9.42
CA PHE A 63 28.98 -26.76 -9.70
C PHE A 63 29.12 -27.14 -11.18
N LYS A 64 28.03 -27.14 -11.95
CA LYS A 64 27.98 -27.49 -13.38
C LYS A 64 28.01 -26.28 -14.32
N THR A 65 27.90 -25.06 -13.80
CA THR A 65 27.93 -23.84 -14.61
C THR A 65 29.34 -23.31 -14.86
N THR A 66 29.43 -22.30 -15.72
CA THR A 66 30.69 -21.61 -16.04
C THR A 66 31.29 -20.94 -14.80
N ARG A 67 32.61 -20.82 -14.76
CA ARG A 67 33.31 -20.10 -13.67
C ARG A 67 32.85 -18.65 -13.54
N ARG A 68 32.49 -18.02 -14.65
CA ARG A 68 31.89 -16.68 -14.66
C ARG A 68 30.57 -16.64 -13.90
N LEU A 69 29.64 -17.56 -14.19
CA LEU A 69 28.37 -17.59 -13.47
C LEU A 69 28.54 -17.97 -11.99
N GLN A 70 29.54 -18.80 -11.66
CA GLN A 70 29.91 -19.08 -10.26
C GLN A 70 30.41 -17.82 -9.52
N ALA A 71 31.23 -16.99 -10.18
CA ALA A 71 31.69 -15.72 -9.63
C ALA A 71 30.53 -14.74 -9.43
N GLU A 72 29.68 -14.58 -10.45
CA GLU A 72 28.46 -13.76 -10.37
C GLU A 72 27.51 -14.21 -9.24
N ALA A 73 27.28 -15.52 -9.12
CA ALA A 73 26.49 -16.10 -8.05
C ALA A 73 27.10 -15.84 -6.66
N SER A 74 28.43 -15.92 -6.55
CA SER A 74 29.15 -15.62 -5.31
C SER A 74 29.04 -14.14 -4.91
N LEU A 75 29.13 -13.22 -5.88
CA LEU A 75 28.95 -11.78 -5.65
C LEU A 75 27.53 -11.46 -5.18
N LEU A 76 26.52 -12.06 -5.82
CA LEU A 76 25.12 -11.93 -5.41
C LEU A 76 24.94 -12.44 -3.98
N ALA A 77 25.47 -13.63 -3.67
CA ALA A 77 25.35 -14.22 -2.34
C ALA A 77 26.06 -13.38 -1.27
N ALA A 78 27.23 -12.82 -1.57
CA ALA A 78 27.95 -11.94 -0.65
C ALA A 78 27.14 -10.66 -0.37
N HIS A 79 26.52 -10.07 -1.40
CA HIS A 79 25.63 -8.92 -1.21
C HIS A 79 24.39 -9.30 -0.38
N TYR A 80 23.76 -10.44 -0.68
CA TYR A 80 22.66 -10.97 0.13
C TYR A 80 23.05 -11.15 1.59
N ARG A 81 24.24 -11.74 1.87
CA ARG A 81 24.73 -11.97 3.23
C ARG A 81 25.00 -10.67 3.98
N ARG A 82 25.47 -9.63 3.29
CA ARG A 82 25.62 -8.30 3.88
C ARG A 82 24.27 -7.74 4.31
N LEU A 83 23.27 -7.77 3.41
CA LEU A 83 21.93 -7.30 3.71
C LEU A 83 21.28 -8.06 4.88
N THR A 84 21.43 -9.38 4.94
CA THR A 84 20.90 -10.14 6.08
C THR A 84 21.68 -9.88 7.37
N GLY A 85 22.98 -9.60 7.29
CA GLY A 85 23.79 -9.11 8.42
C GLY A 85 23.30 -7.75 8.95
N ASP A 86 22.81 -6.88 8.07
CA ASP A 86 22.21 -5.58 8.42
C ASP A 86 20.76 -5.70 8.95
N GLY A 87 20.24 -6.92 9.13
CA GLY A 87 18.91 -7.18 9.68
C GLY A 87 17.77 -7.18 8.67
N PHE A 88 18.05 -7.12 7.36
CA PHE A 88 17.02 -7.28 6.35
C PHE A 88 16.47 -8.71 6.34
N ARG A 89 15.16 -8.84 6.10
CA ARG A 89 14.53 -10.16 5.97
C ARG A 89 15.07 -10.89 4.74
N PRO A 90 15.17 -12.24 4.77
CA PRO A 90 15.70 -13.01 3.64
C PRO A 90 15.05 -12.71 2.28
N ALA A 91 13.72 -12.52 2.25
CA ALA A 91 13.01 -12.21 1.00
C ALA A 91 13.43 -10.86 0.42
N ASP A 92 13.46 -9.82 1.27
CA ASP A 92 13.82 -8.46 0.88
C ASP A 92 15.30 -8.37 0.47
N ALA A 93 16.16 -9.06 1.22
CA ALA A 93 17.59 -9.17 0.93
C ALA A 93 17.84 -9.85 -0.43
N LEU A 94 17.15 -10.97 -0.73
CA LEU A 94 17.29 -11.68 -2.01
C LEU A 94 16.83 -10.80 -3.18
N ILE A 95 15.66 -10.16 -3.06
CA ILE A 95 15.12 -9.29 -4.11
C ILE A 95 16.06 -8.11 -4.37
N THR A 96 16.56 -7.48 -3.31
CA THR A 96 17.47 -6.33 -3.41
C THR A 96 18.80 -6.73 -4.02
N ALA A 97 19.40 -7.84 -3.55
CA ALA A 97 20.65 -8.36 -4.09
C ALA A 97 20.52 -8.73 -5.58
N TYR A 98 19.41 -9.35 -5.97
CA TYR A 98 19.18 -9.72 -7.37
C TYR A 98 18.94 -8.52 -8.29
N ARG A 99 18.22 -7.49 -7.83
CA ARG A 99 18.07 -6.22 -8.58
C ARG A 99 19.42 -5.54 -8.81
N HIS A 100 20.25 -5.50 -7.77
CA HIS A 100 21.61 -4.97 -7.89
C HIS A 100 22.46 -5.78 -8.88
N HIS A 101 22.37 -7.12 -8.82
CA HIS A 101 23.03 -8.02 -9.77
C HIS A 101 22.58 -7.77 -11.21
N ARG A 102 21.28 -7.66 -11.47
CA ARG A 102 20.73 -7.35 -12.80
C ARG A 102 21.20 -6.00 -13.35
N THR A 103 21.42 -5.02 -12.47
CA THR A 103 21.90 -3.69 -12.84
C THR A 103 23.39 -3.70 -13.17
N THR A 104 24.19 -4.44 -12.40
CA THR A 104 25.65 -4.55 -12.57
C THR A 104 26.04 -5.53 -13.69
N HIS A 105 25.23 -6.57 -13.91
CA HIS A 105 25.47 -7.64 -14.89
C HIS A 105 24.22 -7.88 -15.75
N PRO A 106 23.84 -6.93 -16.64
CA PRO A 106 22.60 -7.03 -17.42
C PRO A 106 22.59 -8.23 -18.39
N ALA A 107 23.76 -8.67 -18.84
CA ALA A 107 23.96 -9.84 -19.71
C ALA A 107 24.08 -11.18 -18.95
N SER A 108 23.88 -11.18 -17.63
CA SER A 108 23.95 -12.40 -16.82
C SER A 108 22.84 -13.38 -17.18
N GLU A 109 23.20 -14.66 -17.30
CA GLU A 109 22.26 -15.77 -17.46
C GLU A 109 21.69 -16.25 -16.10
N LEU A 110 22.04 -15.61 -14.98
CA LEU A 110 21.56 -15.99 -13.66
C LEU A 110 20.09 -15.61 -13.49
N HIS A 111 19.20 -16.61 -13.49
CA HIS A 111 17.77 -16.41 -13.27
C HIS A 111 17.44 -16.23 -11.78
N PHE A 112 16.33 -15.54 -11.49
CA PHE A 112 15.88 -15.31 -10.12
C PHE A 112 15.66 -16.61 -9.34
N ASP A 113 15.09 -17.64 -9.97
CA ASP A 113 14.91 -18.95 -9.32
C ASP A 113 16.24 -19.59 -8.93
N GLN A 114 17.29 -19.46 -9.75
CA GLN A 114 18.63 -20.00 -9.42
C GLN A 114 19.22 -19.29 -8.20
N ALA A 115 19.07 -17.96 -8.13
CA ALA A 115 19.47 -17.18 -6.97
C ALA A 115 18.66 -17.58 -5.71
N PHE A 116 17.35 -17.82 -5.86
CA PHE A 116 16.49 -18.30 -4.77
C PHE A 116 16.93 -19.67 -4.23
N PHE A 117 17.19 -20.66 -5.10
CA PHE A 117 17.63 -21.99 -4.64
C PHE A 117 19.02 -21.93 -4.00
N MET A 118 19.92 -21.12 -4.56
CA MET A 118 21.24 -20.87 -3.97
C MET A 118 21.12 -20.31 -2.55
N VAL A 119 20.34 -19.25 -2.35
CA VAL A 119 20.13 -18.63 -1.03
C VAL A 119 19.42 -19.58 -0.06
N SER A 120 18.40 -20.30 -0.53
CA SER A 120 17.70 -21.33 0.26
C SER A 120 18.70 -22.30 0.88
N ARG A 121 19.70 -22.73 0.10
CA ARG A 121 20.73 -23.70 0.48
C ARG A 121 21.92 -23.09 1.22
N LEU A 122 22.12 -21.79 1.14
CA LEU A 122 23.10 -21.07 1.94
C LEU A 122 22.63 -20.92 3.39
N ASP A 123 21.35 -20.58 3.59
CA ASP A 123 20.81 -20.29 4.92
C ASP A 123 19.97 -21.45 5.51
N GLY A 124 19.63 -22.46 4.72
CA GLY A 124 18.75 -23.55 5.15
C GLY A 124 17.29 -23.09 5.33
N ILE A 125 16.79 -22.28 4.39
CA ILE A 125 15.45 -21.69 4.41
C ILE A 125 14.62 -22.05 3.16
N TRP A 126 13.31 -21.81 3.22
CA TRP A 126 12.36 -21.97 2.13
C TRP A 126 12.34 -23.38 1.52
N ALA A 127 13.03 -23.57 0.39
CA ALA A 127 13.08 -24.83 -0.35
C ALA A 127 14.16 -25.79 0.18
N ALA A 128 14.93 -25.38 1.19
CA ALA A 128 15.90 -26.20 1.88
C ALA A 128 15.65 -26.14 3.40
N ASN A 129 15.96 -27.25 4.08
CA ASN A 129 15.87 -27.37 5.54
C ASN A 129 17.25 -27.35 6.23
N LYS A 130 18.33 -27.33 5.44
CA LYS A 130 19.72 -27.35 5.91
C LYS A 130 20.59 -26.49 5.01
N SER A 131 21.60 -25.86 5.61
CA SER A 131 22.65 -25.19 4.86
C SER A 131 23.59 -26.24 4.26
N VAL A 132 23.78 -26.20 2.95
CA VAL A 132 24.73 -27.05 2.19
C VAL A 132 25.73 -26.21 1.39
N LEU A 133 25.60 -24.88 1.45
CA LEU A 133 26.53 -23.93 0.86
C LEU A 133 27.11 -23.05 1.97
N SER A 134 28.37 -22.68 1.84
CA SER A 134 29.05 -21.77 2.76
C SER A 134 29.98 -20.83 1.99
N PHE A 135 30.35 -19.72 2.63
CA PHE A 135 31.43 -18.88 2.12
C PHE A 135 32.77 -19.49 2.48
N VAL A 136 33.69 -19.46 1.51
CA VAL A 136 35.09 -19.85 1.67
C VAL A 136 35.95 -18.70 1.18
N GLU A 137 37.04 -18.43 1.87
CA GLU A 137 38.02 -17.42 1.47
C GLU A 137 39.05 -18.05 0.52
N CYS A 138 39.38 -17.34 -0.56
CA CYS A 138 40.44 -17.78 -1.47
C CYS A 138 41.82 -17.45 -0.92
N HIS A 139 42.74 -18.43 -0.89
CA HIS A 139 44.13 -18.19 -0.48
C HIS A 139 44.90 -17.21 -1.37
N SER A 140 44.52 -17.07 -2.64
CA SER A 140 45.29 -16.23 -3.59
C SER A 140 44.80 -14.78 -3.66
N CYS A 141 43.48 -14.56 -3.65
CA CYS A 141 42.89 -13.21 -3.80
C CYS A 141 42.06 -12.75 -2.58
N HIS A 142 42.05 -13.52 -1.48
CA HIS A 142 41.29 -13.23 -0.24
C HIS A 142 39.79 -12.95 -0.43
N SER A 143 39.28 -13.22 -1.63
CA SER A 143 37.88 -12.98 -1.96
C SER A 143 37.02 -14.11 -1.44
N THR A 144 35.92 -13.77 -0.79
CA THR A 144 34.91 -14.74 -0.34
C THR A 144 34.09 -15.24 -1.51
N TYR A 145 33.99 -16.55 -1.69
CA TYR A 145 33.17 -17.18 -2.74
C TYR A 145 32.31 -18.29 -2.19
N LEU A 146 31.25 -18.64 -2.92
CA LEU A 146 30.32 -19.69 -2.52
C LEU A 146 30.88 -21.08 -2.86
N ALA A 147 30.87 -21.99 -1.90
CA ALA A 147 31.28 -23.38 -2.08
C ALA A 147 30.33 -24.34 -1.35
N ALA A 148 30.50 -25.65 -1.60
CA ALA A 148 29.81 -26.67 -0.81
C ALA A 148 30.26 -26.59 0.65
N HIS A 149 29.33 -26.82 1.57
CA HIS A 149 29.59 -26.80 3.01
C HIS A 149 30.70 -27.81 3.36
N GLY A 150 31.66 -27.38 4.17
CA GLY A 150 32.82 -28.20 4.58
C GLY A 150 33.95 -28.29 3.55
N MET A 151 33.90 -27.57 2.42
CA MET A 151 35.07 -27.47 1.54
C MET A 151 36.20 -26.68 2.21
N ALA A 152 37.41 -27.24 2.16
CA ALA A 152 38.63 -26.54 2.53
C ALA A 152 38.90 -25.33 1.60
N GLN A 153 39.67 -24.37 2.11
CA GLN A 153 40.16 -23.24 1.32
C GLN A 153 40.97 -23.75 0.13
N ARG A 154 40.82 -23.10 -1.03
CA ARG A 154 41.52 -23.48 -2.26
C ARG A 154 42.20 -22.27 -2.90
N GLU A 155 43.36 -22.54 -3.48
CA GLU A 155 43.97 -21.67 -4.48
C GLU A 155 43.16 -21.81 -5.77
N ASN A 156 42.81 -20.69 -6.42
CA ASN A 156 41.96 -20.59 -7.62
C ASN A 156 40.42 -20.55 -7.41
N CYS A 157 39.91 -19.52 -6.74
CA CYS A 157 38.46 -19.30 -6.70
C CYS A 157 37.89 -18.88 -8.06
N PRO A 158 36.55 -18.94 -8.25
CA PRO A 158 35.90 -18.50 -9.48
C PRO A 158 36.27 -17.07 -9.90
N ALA A 159 36.47 -16.15 -8.95
CA ALA A 159 36.85 -14.76 -9.23
C ALA A 159 38.30 -14.61 -9.72
N CYS A 160 39.23 -15.34 -9.10
CA CYS A 160 40.65 -15.37 -9.46
C CYS A 160 40.89 -15.92 -10.88
N ARG A 161 40.01 -16.79 -11.42
CA ARG A 161 40.16 -17.42 -12.74
C ARG A 161 39.24 -16.88 -13.84
N THR A 162 38.36 -15.95 -13.49
CA THR A 162 37.58 -15.23 -14.48
C THR A 162 38.42 -14.09 -15.02
N ASP A 163 38.63 -14.06 -16.33
CA ASP A 163 39.24 -12.94 -17.06
C ASP A 163 38.31 -11.71 -17.00
N TRP A 164 38.13 -11.08 -15.83
CA TRP A 164 37.43 -9.80 -15.71
C TRP A 164 38.15 -8.69 -16.51
N GLN A 165 39.43 -8.88 -16.81
CA GLN A 165 40.34 -7.90 -17.41
C GLN A 165 40.53 -8.03 -18.93
N ALA A 166 39.82 -8.92 -19.63
CA ALA A 166 39.88 -8.89 -21.09
C ALA A 166 38.82 -7.91 -21.63
N PRO A 167 39.17 -6.70 -22.11
CA PRO A 167 38.29 -6.00 -23.02
C PRO A 167 38.09 -6.95 -24.19
N SER A 168 36.82 -7.23 -24.47
CA SER A 168 36.37 -8.08 -25.56
C SER A 168 37.30 -7.93 -26.76
N ARG A 169 38.21 -8.89 -26.96
CA ARG A 169 38.97 -8.97 -28.21
C ARG A 169 37.92 -9.13 -29.29
N ARG A 170 37.76 -8.04 -30.04
CA ARG A 170 36.98 -7.93 -31.26
C ARG A 170 37.02 -9.27 -32.00
N ARG A 171 35.91 -10.01 -31.96
CA ARG A 171 35.64 -10.95 -33.05
C ARG A 171 35.26 -10.09 -34.24
N ASN A 172 36.27 -9.85 -35.07
CA ASN A 172 36.21 -9.54 -36.49
C ASN A 172 34.90 -8.89 -36.96
N ALA A 173 34.94 -7.56 -36.97
CA ALA A 173 34.12 -6.78 -37.87
C ALA A 173 34.55 -7.07 -39.31
N THR A 174 33.90 -8.04 -39.95
CA THR A 174 33.85 -8.15 -41.42
C THR A 174 32.65 -8.96 -41.86
N LYS A 175 31.48 -8.31 -41.82
CA LYS A 175 30.51 -8.30 -42.92
C LYS A 175 29.50 -7.19 -42.64
N LEU A 176 29.69 -6.05 -43.31
CA LEU A 176 28.60 -5.12 -43.57
C LEU A 176 27.56 -5.87 -44.41
N LEU A 177 26.40 -6.14 -43.82
CA LEU A 177 25.15 -6.24 -44.55
C LEU A 177 24.25 -5.15 -43.97
N ARG A 178 24.06 -4.08 -44.77
CA ARG A 178 23.00 -3.09 -44.59
C ARG A 178 21.66 -3.84 -44.55
N GLY A 179 21.13 -4.04 -43.36
CA GLY A 179 19.70 -4.29 -43.15
C GLY A 179 18.97 -2.95 -43.05
N PRO A 180 17.71 -2.86 -43.51
CA PRO A 180 16.96 -1.61 -43.46
C PRO A 180 16.71 -1.20 -42.00
N THR A 181 16.88 0.08 -41.74
CA THR A 181 16.56 0.77 -40.49
C THR A 181 15.19 0.31 -39.98
N PRO A 182 15.05 -0.21 -38.75
CA PRO A 182 13.75 -0.44 -38.16
C PRO A 182 13.04 0.92 -38.06
N ALA A 183 11.91 1.05 -38.73
CA ALA A 183 11.05 2.21 -38.58
C ALA A 183 10.74 2.39 -37.08
N LEU A 184 10.86 3.62 -36.60
CA LEU A 184 10.35 4.03 -35.29
C LEU A 184 8.92 3.48 -35.14
N PRO A 185 8.61 2.72 -34.08
CA PRO A 185 7.25 2.27 -33.87
C PRO A 185 6.38 3.52 -33.75
N ALA A 186 5.40 3.63 -34.66
CA ALA A 186 4.32 4.59 -34.53
C ALA A 186 3.76 4.51 -33.11
N PRO A 187 3.34 5.63 -32.49
CA PRO A 187 2.85 5.63 -31.13
C PRO A 187 1.74 4.58 -31.02
N ALA A 188 2.05 3.49 -30.30
CA ALA A 188 1.09 2.45 -30.05
C ALA A 188 -0.13 3.14 -29.45
N LYS A 189 -1.28 3.00 -30.14
CA LYS A 189 -2.58 3.37 -29.57
C LYS A 189 -2.56 2.88 -28.13
N ALA A 190 -2.83 3.79 -27.18
CA ALA A 190 -2.80 3.49 -25.76
C ALA A 190 -3.63 2.23 -25.51
N GLU A 191 -2.96 1.07 -25.47
CA GLU A 191 -3.57 -0.18 -25.12
C GLU A 191 -4.06 0.04 -23.70
N GLN A 192 -5.37 -0.02 -23.52
CA GLN A 192 -5.99 0.03 -22.21
C GLN A 192 -5.40 -1.16 -21.44
N HIS A 193 -4.35 -0.89 -20.68
CA HIS A 193 -3.64 -1.90 -19.91
C HIS A 193 -4.61 -2.42 -18.87
N GLU A 194 -5.12 -3.62 -19.11
CA GLU A 194 -5.98 -4.33 -18.19
C GLU A 194 -5.32 -4.32 -16.79
N PRO A 195 -6.05 -3.86 -15.76
CA PRO A 195 -5.46 -3.64 -14.45
C PRO A 195 -4.95 -4.96 -13.89
N TRP A 196 -3.70 -4.97 -13.44
CA TRP A 196 -3.08 -6.14 -12.86
C TRP A 196 -3.84 -6.53 -11.58
N GLN A 197 -4.45 -7.71 -11.57
CA GLN A 197 -5.27 -8.18 -10.43
C GLN A 197 -4.52 -8.09 -9.09
N LEU A 198 -3.21 -8.37 -9.06
CA LEU A 198 -2.41 -8.21 -7.85
C LEU A 198 -2.36 -6.76 -7.34
N ASP A 199 -2.26 -5.78 -8.24
CA ASP A 199 -2.27 -4.36 -7.86
C ASP A 199 -3.63 -3.94 -7.30
N LEU A 200 -4.72 -4.47 -7.87
CA LEU A 200 -6.07 -4.29 -7.32
C LEU A 200 -6.19 -4.92 -5.92
N ASP A 201 -5.66 -6.13 -5.72
CA ASP A 201 -5.69 -6.81 -4.42
C ASP A 201 -4.83 -6.07 -3.36
N ILE A 202 -3.67 -5.54 -3.74
CA ILE A 202 -2.81 -4.70 -2.88
C ILE A 202 -3.55 -3.42 -2.50
N ALA A 203 -4.13 -2.71 -3.47
CA ALA A 203 -4.90 -1.49 -3.23
C ALA A 203 -6.10 -1.77 -2.31
N HIS A 204 -6.80 -2.89 -2.52
CA HIS A 204 -7.91 -3.34 -1.70
C HIS A 204 -7.50 -3.58 -0.24
N VAL A 205 -6.39 -4.29 -0.01
CA VAL A 205 -5.88 -4.55 1.35
C VAL A 205 -5.44 -3.24 2.02
N ARG A 206 -4.78 -2.33 1.30
CA ARG A 206 -4.39 -1.01 1.81
C ARG A 206 -5.61 -0.18 2.21
N LEU A 207 -6.64 -0.14 1.37
CA LEU A 207 -7.90 0.53 1.67
C LEU A 207 -8.53 -0.03 2.95
N LEU A 208 -8.66 -1.37 3.04
CA LEU A 208 -9.26 -1.99 4.22
C LEU A 208 -8.49 -1.72 5.50
N ARG A 209 -7.17 -1.62 5.44
CA ARG A 209 -6.33 -1.24 6.58
C ARG A 209 -6.51 0.22 6.95
N ARG A 210 -6.48 1.13 5.97
CA ARG A 210 -6.72 2.57 6.22
C ARG A 210 -8.07 2.79 6.90
N LEU A 211 -9.13 2.14 6.41
CA LEU A 211 -10.45 2.23 7.04
C LEU A 211 -10.46 1.70 8.48
N GLU A 212 -9.71 0.64 8.77
CA GLU A 212 -9.56 0.09 10.12
C GLU A 212 -8.80 1.02 11.05
N GLU A 213 -7.69 1.60 10.60
CA GLU A 213 -6.90 2.60 11.32
C GLU A 213 -7.72 3.87 11.59
N LEU A 214 -8.63 4.22 10.68
CA LEU A 214 -9.59 5.30 10.88
C LEU A 214 -10.76 4.93 11.81
N GLY A 215 -10.86 3.68 12.26
CA GLY A 215 -11.89 3.21 13.19
C GLY A 215 -13.25 2.95 12.53
N ALA A 216 -13.27 2.63 11.23
CA ALA A 216 -14.49 2.22 10.54
C ALA A 216 -14.96 0.83 10.99
N GLY A 217 -16.23 0.71 11.33
CA GLY A 217 -16.86 -0.56 11.67
C GLY A 217 -16.87 -1.54 10.50
N HIS A 218 -16.90 -2.85 10.79
CA HIS A 218 -16.85 -3.91 9.79
C HIS A 218 -17.89 -3.76 8.66
N ARG A 219 -19.11 -3.31 8.98
CA ARG A 219 -20.16 -3.09 7.98
C ARG A 219 -19.84 -1.90 7.08
N VAL A 220 -19.41 -0.76 7.63
CA VAL A 220 -19.03 0.42 6.85
C VAL A 220 -17.84 0.09 5.94
N ARG A 221 -16.85 -0.64 6.46
CA ARG A 221 -15.72 -1.15 5.65
C ARG A 221 -16.18 -1.98 4.46
N ALA A 222 -17.15 -2.87 4.65
CA ALA A 222 -17.67 -3.69 3.57
C ALA A 222 -18.39 -2.87 2.50
N VAL A 223 -19.11 -1.80 2.90
CA VAL A 223 -19.77 -0.89 1.96
C VAL A 223 -18.74 -0.08 1.16
N LEU A 224 -17.79 0.56 1.84
CA LEU A 224 -16.77 1.40 1.20
C LEU A 224 -15.79 0.59 0.37
N ALA A 225 -15.60 -0.69 0.67
CA ALA A 225 -14.77 -1.60 -0.12
C ALA A 225 -15.60 -2.44 -1.11
N GLU A 226 -16.82 -1.99 -1.43
CA GLU A 226 -17.72 -2.51 -2.47
C GLU A 226 -17.89 -4.04 -2.43
N LYS A 227 -18.01 -4.59 -1.22
CA LYS A 227 -18.24 -6.03 -1.06
C LYS A 227 -19.64 -6.38 -1.56
N HIS A 228 -19.74 -7.37 -2.44
CA HIS A 228 -21.01 -7.84 -3.00
C HIS A 228 -22.10 -8.11 -1.93
N TRP A 229 -21.72 -8.70 -0.79
CA TRP A 229 -22.63 -9.01 0.30
C TRP A 229 -23.03 -7.80 1.15
N ALA A 230 -22.40 -6.63 0.98
CA ALA A 230 -22.81 -5.39 1.66
C ALA A 230 -24.20 -4.91 1.21
N THR A 231 -24.64 -5.31 0.02
CA THR A 231 -26.01 -5.09 -0.47
C THR A 231 -27.07 -5.85 0.36
N LEU A 232 -26.66 -6.90 1.07
CA LEU A 232 -27.52 -7.73 1.90
C LEU A 232 -27.70 -7.15 3.32
N PHE A 233 -27.07 -6.02 3.64
CA PHE A 233 -27.21 -5.40 4.95
C PHE A 233 -28.62 -4.91 5.19
N ARG A 234 -29.33 -5.59 6.09
CA ARG A 234 -30.62 -5.13 6.60
C ARG A 234 -30.41 -3.92 7.51
N ALA A 235 -31.26 -2.90 7.34
CA ALA A 235 -31.29 -1.76 8.25
C ALA A 235 -31.67 -2.21 9.67
N SER A 236 -31.20 -1.48 10.69
CA SER A 236 -31.59 -1.70 12.08
C SER A 236 -33.11 -1.62 12.29
N ARG A 237 -33.62 -2.24 13.37
CA ARG A 237 -35.05 -2.20 13.77
C ARG A 237 -35.61 -0.77 13.65
N GLY A 238 -36.70 -0.62 12.89
CA GLY A 238 -37.39 0.67 12.68
C GLY A 238 -37.24 1.31 11.29
N ARG A 239 -36.52 0.68 10.34
CA ARG A 239 -36.44 1.16 8.94
C ARG A 239 -36.92 0.08 7.95
N ARG A 240 -37.64 0.51 6.92
CA ARG A 240 -38.22 -0.36 5.86
C ARG A 240 -37.27 -0.60 4.67
N THR A 241 -36.22 0.20 4.51
CA THR A 241 -35.32 0.15 3.35
C THR A 241 -33.99 -0.53 3.67
N VAL A 242 -33.58 -1.48 2.83
CA VAL A 242 -32.24 -2.10 2.85
C VAL A 242 -31.25 -1.07 2.32
N THR A 243 -30.58 -0.34 3.22
CA THR A 243 -29.62 0.70 2.82
C THR A 243 -28.31 0.45 3.54
N SER A 244 -27.21 0.49 2.80
CA SER A 244 -25.86 0.36 3.32
C SER A 244 -25.42 1.55 4.18
N ALA A 245 -26.18 2.65 4.19
CA ALA A 245 -25.96 3.84 5.02
C ALA A 245 -26.35 3.69 6.51
N HIS A 246 -27.41 2.93 6.82
CA HIS A 246 -28.03 2.93 8.16
C HIS A 246 -27.54 1.75 9.02
N LEU A 247 -26.24 1.75 9.28
CA LEU A 247 -25.54 0.67 9.98
C LEU A 247 -25.45 0.89 11.50
N THR A 248 -25.69 2.12 11.95
CA THR A 248 -25.69 2.55 13.37
C THR A 248 -27.09 2.98 13.83
N ARG A 249 -27.25 3.21 15.15
CA ARG A 249 -28.50 3.79 15.71
C ARG A 249 -28.81 5.10 14.98
N PRO A 250 -30.01 5.28 14.41
CA PRO A 250 -30.35 6.45 13.61
C PRO A 250 -30.06 7.79 14.29
N MET A 251 -29.53 8.75 13.51
CA MET A 251 -29.53 10.15 13.94
C MET A 251 -30.96 10.67 14.09
N SER A 252 -31.22 11.44 15.15
CA SER A 252 -32.55 12.00 15.43
C SER A 252 -32.79 13.25 14.59
N LEU A 253 -33.09 13.09 13.31
CA LEU A 253 -33.16 14.19 12.34
C LEU A 253 -34.22 15.26 12.67
N THR A 254 -35.36 14.89 13.27
CA THR A 254 -36.39 15.85 13.69
C THR A 254 -35.98 16.75 14.86
N HIS A 255 -34.93 16.38 15.59
CA HIS A 255 -34.40 17.11 16.75
C HIS A 255 -32.86 17.08 16.74
N TRP A 256 -32.26 17.14 15.55
CA TRP A 256 -30.83 16.91 15.34
C TRP A 256 -29.99 17.88 16.14
N SER A 257 -30.30 19.17 16.00
CA SER A 257 -29.51 20.25 16.59
C SER A 257 -29.63 20.32 18.11
N ALA A 258 -30.76 19.86 18.66
CA ALA A 258 -31.03 19.81 20.09
C ALA A 258 -30.47 18.56 20.77
N LYS A 259 -30.49 17.39 20.10
CA LYS A 259 -30.00 16.12 20.66
C LYS A 259 -28.53 15.82 20.38
N THR A 260 -27.86 16.64 19.57
CA THR A 260 -26.44 16.46 19.24
C THR A 260 -25.60 17.49 19.97
N GLU A 261 -24.60 17.02 20.74
CA GLU A 261 -23.65 17.90 21.42
C GLU A 261 -23.04 18.93 20.46
N VAL A 262 -22.88 20.17 20.91
CA VAL A 262 -22.39 21.28 20.06
C VAL A 262 -21.01 20.97 19.48
N THR A 263 -20.12 20.35 20.26
CA THR A 263 -18.78 19.91 19.81
C THR A 263 -18.85 18.84 18.72
N HIS A 264 -19.80 17.90 18.78
CA HIS A 264 -20.05 16.96 17.69
C HIS A 264 -20.63 17.65 16.46
N ARG A 265 -21.56 18.62 16.63
CA ARG A 265 -22.10 19.40 15.51
C ARG A 265 -21.00 20.17 14.77
N VAL A 266 -20.01 20.70 15.47
CA VAL A 266 -18.82 21.31 14.86
C VAL A 266 -17.98 20.28 14.10
N GLN A 267 -17.68 19.13 14.71
CA GLN A 267 -16.93 18.07 14.03
C GLN A 267 -17.62 17.61 12.74
N TYR A 268 -18.94 17.36 12.79
CA TYR A 268 -19.70 16.99 11.59
C TYR A 268 -19.73 18.10 10.54
N ALA A 269 -19.80 19.37 10.94
CA ALA A 269 -19.75 20.50 10.02
C ALA A 269 -18.40 20.60 9.29
N VAL A 270 -17.29 20.48 10.04
CA VAL A 270 -15.93 20.45 9.48
C VAL A 270 -15.80 19.29 8.50
N PHE A 271 -16.15 18.08 8.93
CA PHE A 271 -16.14 16.89 8.08
C PHE A 271 -16.96 17.10 6.79
N ALA A 272 -18.21 17.55 6.90
CA ALA A 272 -19.10 17.71 5.76
C ALA A 272 -18.60 18.74 4.75
N ALA A 273 -18.03 19.85 5.23
CA ALA A 273 -17.43 20.88 4.38
C ALA A 273 -16.23 20.31 3.60
N HIS A 274 -15.32 19.59 4.27
CA HIS A 274 -14.18 18.96 3.61
C HIS A 274 -14.61 17.86 2.65
N PHE A 275 -15.51 16.97 3.07
CA PHE A 275 -16.01 15.88 2.23
C PHE A 275 -16.60 16.41 0.92
N ARG A 276 -17.53 17.37 0.99
CA ARG A 276 -18.17 17.93 -0.20
C ARG A 276 -17.17 18.64 -1.10
N ARG A 277 -16.20 19.36 -0.53
CA ARG A 277 -15.12 19.98 -1.30
C ARG A 277 -14.29 18.93 -2.06
N LEU A 278 -13.93 17.82 -1.40
CA LEU A 278 -13.14 16.75 -2.04
C LEU A 278 -13.92 16.03 -3.14
N VAL A 279 -15.22 15.80 -2.94
CA VAL A 279 -16.10 15.26 -3.99
C VAL A 279 -16.20 16.21 -5.19
N GLN A 280 -16.25 17.52 -4.96
CA GLN A 280 -16.22 18.53 -6.03
C GLN A 280 -14.87 18.61 -6.77
N LEU A 281 -13.80 18.05 -6.20
CA LEU A 281 -12.48 17.93 -6.83
C LEU A 281 -12.31 16.56 -7.52
N ASP A 282 -13.41 15.84 -7.79
CA ASP A 282 -13.46 14.55 -8.47
C ASP A 282 -12.67 13.42 -7.79
N LEU A 283 -12.42 13.51 -6.47
CA LEU A 283 -11.93 12.36 -5.71
C LEU A 283 -13.02 11.29 -5.61
N THR A 284 -12.59 10.03 -5.55
CA THR A 284 -13.53 8.94 -5.27
C THR A 284 -14.21 9.14 -3.92
N LEU A 285 -15.47 8.70 -3.78
CA LEU A 285 -16.21 8.86 -2.52
C LEU A 285 -15.46 8.30 -1.31
N VAL A 286 -14.76 7.18 -1.50
CA VAL A 286 -14.01 6.50 -0.45
C VAL A 286 -12.78 7.31 -0.03
N GLU A 287 -12.04 7.87 -0.98
CA GLU A 287 -10.90 8.74 -0.70
C GLU A 287 -11.34 10.04 -0.05
N ALA A 288 -12.40 10.67 -0.56
CA ALA A 288 -13.00 11.85 0.03
C ALA A 288 -13.46 11.60 1.48
N MET A 289 -14.08 10.45 1.75
CA MET A 289 -14.47 10.03 3.10
C MET A 289 -13.27 9.93 4.04
N CYS A 290 -12.21 9.24 3.62
CA CYS A 290 -11.03 9.01 4.48
C CYS A 290 -10.31 10.33 4.77
N ALA A 291 -10.03 11.11 3.73
CA ALA A 291 -9.34 12.40 3.85
C ALA A 291 -10.14 13.43 4.66
N ALA A 292 -11.47 13.48 4.51
CA ALA A 292 -12.30 14.39 5.29
C ALA A 292 -12.32 14.03 6.79
N VAL A 293 -12.29 12.74 7.15
CA VAL A 293 -12.20 12.32 8.56
C VAL A 293 -10.83 12.64 9.14
N GLU A 294 -9.75 12.40 8.39
CA GLU A 294 -8.38 12.75 8.80
C GLU A 294 -8.27 14.26 9.07
N GLU A 295 -8.75 15.09 8.15
CA GLU A 295 -8.69 16.55 8.29
C GLU A 295 -9.58 17.04 9.45
N MET A 296 -10.79 16.50 9.60
CA MET A 296 -11.65 16.81 10.74
C MET A 296 -10.96 16.49 12.08
N ARG A 297 -10.30 15.33 12.21
CA ARG A 297 -9.59 14.95 13.43
C ARG A 297 -8.40 15.86 13.73
N LYS A 298 -7.72 16.31 12.68
CA LYS A 298 -6.61 17.26 12.77
C LYS A 298 -7.09 18.65 13.23
N VAL A 299 -8.14 19.17 12.60
CA VAL A 299 -8.71 20.50 12.94
C VAL A 299 -9.36 20.50 14.33
N CYS A 300 -10.07 19.44 14.69
CA CYS A 300 -10.73 19.29 15.99
C CYS A 300 -9.85 18.57 17.02
N HIS A 301 -8.52 18.64 16.87
CA HIS A 301 -7.59 18.02 17.82
C HIS A 301 -7.82 18.61 19.23
N GLY A 302 -7.85 17.75 20.24
CA GLY A 302 -8.12 18.15 21.64
C GLY A 302 -9.59 18.19 22.04
N TYR A 303 -10.54 17.87 21.15
CA TYR A 303 -11.94 17.70 21.54
C TYR A 303 -12.08 16.41 22.38
N PRO A 304 -12.82 16.44 23.51
CA PRO A 304 -12.82 15.34 24.49
C PRO A 304 -13.47 14.06 23.96
N LYS A 305 -14.36 14.18 22.97
CA LYS A 305 -15.06 13.05 22.34
C LYS A 305 -15.00 13.20 20.82
N PRO A 306 -14.10 12.49 20.14
CA PRO A 306 -14.07 12.49 18.68
C PRO A 306 -15.27 11.72 18.12
N VAL A 307 -15.89 12.26 17.07
CA VAL A 307 -16.97 11.54 16.39
C VAL A 307 -16.41 10.28 15.71
N ALA A 308 -17.18 9.19 15.77
CA ALA A 308 -16.79 7.92 15.16
C ALA A 308 -16.83 8.01 13.62
N PHE A 309 -16.01 7.19 12.95
CA PHE A 309 -15.99 7.11 11.49
C PHE A 309 -17.38 6.76 10.93
N ASP A 310 -18.05 5.76 11.52
CA ASP A 310 -19.38 5.31 11.09
C ASP A 310 -20.43 6.44 11.17
N ARG A 311 -20.26 7.39 12.10
CA ARG A 311 -21.12 8.58 12.18
C ARG A 311 -20.84 9.56 11.06
N CYS A 312 -19.58 9.77 10.71
CA CYS A 312 -19.22 10.58 9.55
C CYS A 312 -19.76 9.97 8.25
N PHE A 313 -19.71 8.65 8.13
CA PHE A 313 -20.32 7.91 7.02
C PHE A 313 -21.83 8.12 6.94
N GLU A 314 -22.57 8.03 8.06
CA GLU A 314 -24.00 8.34 8.10
C GLU A 314 -24.28 9.81 7.71
N VAL A 315 -23.45 10.76 8.18
CA VAL A 315 -23.57 12.18 7.77
C VAL A 315 -23.40 12.33 6.26
N ALA A 316 -22.34 11.77 5.66
CA ALA A 316 -22.11 11.87 4.22
C ALA A 316 -23.25 11.23 3.41
N ALA A 317 -23.77 10.09 3.87
CA ALA A 317 -24.90 9.41 3.24
C ALA A 317 -26.14 10.30 3.18
N LEU A 318 -26.46 10.94 4.31
CA LEU A 318 -27.62 11.82 4.46
C LEU A 318 -27.42 13.20 3.80
N LEU A 319 -26.17 13.64 3.65
CA LEU A 319 -25.81 14.92 3.07
C LEU A 319 -25.95 14.93 1.55
N ASP A 320 -25.49 13.87 0.88
CA ASP A 320 -25.45 13.79 -0.59
C ASP A 320 -26.34 12.68 -1.18
N ALA A 321 -27.16 12.01 -0.36
CA ALA A 321 -28.03 10.90 -0.77
C ALA A 321 -27.24 9.69 -1.33
N LEU A 322 -26.21 9.29 -0.60
CA LEU A 322 -25.29 8.21 -0.99
C LEU A 322 -25.68 6.87 -0.32
N TRP A 323 -25.12 5.77 -0.81
CA TRP A 323 -25.20 4.42 -0.20
C TRP A 323 -26.64 3.97 0.15
N GLY A 324 -27.56 4.17 -0.81
CA GLY A 324 -28.95 3.75 -0.73
C GLY A 324 -29.87 4.71 0.03
N VAL A 325 -29.38 5.88 0.47
CA VAL A 325 -30.25 6.94 0.99
C VAL A 325 -31.03 7.57 -0.18
N PRO A 326 -32.38 7.61 -0.15
CA PRO A 326 -33.17 8.01 -1.31
C PRO A 326 -33.13 9.52 -1.58
N THR A 327 -32.99 10.34 -0.54
CA THR A 327 -33.03 11.80 -0.65
C THR A 327 -32.08 12.43 0.37
N ARG A 328 -31.58 13.64 0.05
CA ARG A 328 -30.74 14.41 0.99
C ARG A 328 -31.57 14.83 2.19
N GLN A 329 -31.09 14.52 3.39
CA GLN A 329 -31.75 14.84 4.67
C GLN A 329 -30.95 15.84 5.50
N PHE A 330 -29.66 16.01 5.19
CA PHE A 330 -28.85 17.12 5.68
C PHE A 330 -28.59 18.15 4.59
N GLU A 331 -28.35 19.38 5.02
CA GLU A 331 -27.91 20.49 4.20
C GLU A 331 -26.76 21.21 4.88
N LEU A 332 -25.80 21.68 4.09
CA LEU A 332 -24.68 22.47 4.58
C LEU A 332 -25.00 23.94 4.27
N VAL A 333 -25.21 24.74 5.32
CA VAL A 333 -25.61 26.14 5.20
C VAL A 333 -24.53 27.05 5.75
N ARG A 334 -24.36 28.21 5.12
CA ARG A 334 -23.43 29.26 5.55
C ARG A 334 -24.08 30.09 6.65
N CYS A 335 -23.40 30.26 7.78
CA CYS A 335 -23.89 31.08 8.88
C CYS A 335 -23.73 32.58 8.55
N PRO A 336 -24.77 33.42 8.72
CA PRO A 336 -24.65 34.86 8.46
C PRO A 336 -23.80 35.62 9.50
N GLU A 337 -23.62 35.07 10.72
CA GLU A 337 -22.84 35.74 11.79
C GLU A 337 -21.34 35.46 11.69
N CYS A 338 -20.94 34.20 11.49
CA CYS A 338 -19.52 33.78 11.55
C CYS A 338 -18.98 33.21 10.24
N ASP A 339 -19.76 33.28 9.17
CA ASP A 339 -19.44 32.79 7.82
C ASP A 339 -19.17 31.27 7.70
N SER A 340 -19.23 30.55 8.81
CA SER A 340 -18.89 29.13 8.85
C SER A 340 -20.01 28.27 8.28
N HIS A 341 -19.63 27.23 7.53
CA HIS A 341 -20.55 26.23 7.01
C HIS A 341 -20.91 25.22 8.09
N HIS A 342 -22.19 24.95 8.30
CA HIS A 342 -22.64 23.98 9.30
C HIS A 342 -23.85 23.17 8.82
N LEU A 343 -24.04 22.00 9.44
CA LEU A 343 -25.10 21.07 9.06
C LEU A 343 -26.43 21.42 9.73
N VAL A 344 -27.49 21.42 8.92
CA VAL A 344 -28.88 21.53 9.34
C VAL A 344 -29.66 20.34 8.80
N SER A 345 -30.58 19.78 9.60
CA SER A 345 -31.48 18.73 9.13
C SER A 345 -32.69 19.33 8.44
N LYS A 346 -33.04 18.80 7.27
CA LYS A 346 -34.25 19.20 6.52
C LYS A 346 -35.56 18.79 7.20
N LEU A 347 -35.49 17.87 8.17
CA LEU A 347 -36.64 17.37 8.91
C LEU A 347 -36.85 18.11 10.24
N GLU A 348 -35.95 19.02 10.60
CA GLU A 348 -36.00 19.77 11.85
C GLU A 348 -36.73 21.10 11.65
N ALA A 349 -37.90 21.25 12.27
CA ALA A 349 -38.71 22.45 12.10
C ALA A 349 -38.09 23.70 12.74
N ARG A 350 -37.31 23.53 13.82
CA ARG A 350 -36.69 24.62 14.59
C ARG A 350 -35.25 24.26 14.94
N PRO A 351 -34.29 24.46 14.02
CA PRO A 351 -32.89 24.18 14.29
C PRO A 351 -32.32 25.18 15.30
N MET A 352 -31.52 24.67 16.24
CA MET A 352 -30.67 25.48 17.10
C MET A 352 -29.64 26.23 16.24
N GLY A 353 -29.23 27.42 16.67
CA GLY A 353 -28.29 28.28 15.96
C GLY A 353 -26.94 27.64 15.62
N CYS A 354 -26.10 28.38 14.89
CA CYS A 354 -24.82 27.89 14.39
C CYS A 354 -23.93 27.33 15.53
N PRO A 355 -23.42 26.09 15.41
CA PRO A 355 -22.65 25.47 16.48
C PRO A 355 -21.33 26.19 16.74
N PHE A 356 -20.73 26.84 15.72
CA PHE A 356 -19.53 27.66 15.87
C PHE A 356 -19.82 28.91 16.70
N CYS A 357 -20.87 29.67 16.38
CA CYS A 357 -21.28 30.82 17.19
C CYS A 357 -21.61 30.42 18.63
N MET A 358 -22.26 29.26 18.83
CA MET A 358 -22.55 28.74 20.17
C MET A 358 -21.28 28.44 20.97
N LEU A 359 -20.26 27.81 20.35
CA LEU A 359 -18.97 27.59 21.01
C LEU A 359 -18.26 28.91 21.35
N ILE A 360 -18.22 29.86 20.41
CA ILE A 360 -17.58 31.17 20.64
C ILE A 360 -18.27 31.90 21.79
N LYS A 361 -19.61 31.93 21.81
CA LYS A 361 -20.40 32.53 22.89
C LYS A 361 -20.07 31.86 24.23
N ARG A 362 -20.00 30.52 24.27
CA ARG A 362 -19.65 29.78 25.50
C ARG A 362 -18.23 30.06 26.00
N HIS A 363 -17.25 30.15 25.10
CA HIS A 363 -15.86 30.46 25.48
C HIS A 363 -15.68 31.92 25.90
N ARG A 364 -16.39 32.87 25.29
CA ARG A 364 -16.39 34.28 25.72
C ARG A 364 -16.98 34.48 27.10
N VAL A 365 -17.96 33.67 27.50
CA VAL A 365 -18.58 33.72 28.85
C VAL A 365 -17.64 33.13 29.93
N LEU A 366 -16.69 32.27 29.54
CA LEU A 366 -15.75 31.62 30.46
C LEU A 366 -14.42 32.37 30.62
N LEU A 367 -14.17 33.40 29.83
CA LEU A 367 -13.04 34.32 30.02
C LEU A 367 -13.57 35.57 30.73
N PRO A 368 -13.02 35.97 31.90
CA PRO A 368 -13.38 37.25 32.49
C PRO A 368 -13.08 38.36 31.48
N ALA A 369 -14.00 39.31 31.34
CA ALA A 369 -13.80 40.48 30.49
C ALA A 369 -12.44 41.11 30.83
N PRO A 370 -11.62 41.53 29.83
CA PRO A 370 -10.40 42.27 30.12
C PRO A 370 -10.80 43.48 30.96
N THR A 371 -10.27 43.56 32.17
CA THR A 371 -10.47 44.70 33.07
C THR A 371 -10.02 45.93 32.31
N ASN A 372 -10.99 46.78 31.99
CA ASN A 372 -10.80 48.01 31.25
C ASN A 372 -10.04 48.98 32.17
N THR A 373 -8.71 48.84 32.26
CA THR A 373 -7.84 49.84 32.90
C THR A 373 -7.70 50.99 31.92
N ARG A 374 -8.74 51.82 31.83
CA ARG A 374 -8.58 53.20 31.40
C ARG A 374 -7.73 53.88 32.47
N ALA A 375 -6.44 53.97 32.20
CA ALA A 375 -5.56 54.91 32.86
C ALA A 375 -6.13 56.32 32.61
N SER A 376 -6.76 56.89 33.62
CA SER A 376 -6.78 58.34 33.80
C SER A 376 -5.34 58.75 34.08
N ALA A 377 -4.64 59.21 33.05
CA ALA A 377 -3.43 60.01 33.17
C ALA A 377 -3.69 61.31 32.42
N GLU A 378 -4.49 62.16 33.05
CA GLU A 378 -4.54 63.58 32.77
C GLU A 378 -4.57 64.31 34.10
N VAL A 379 -3.85 65.43 34.13
CA VAL A 379 -3.78 66.50 35.14
C VAL A 379 -2.53 66.50 36.04
N THR A 380 -1.71 67.52 35.72
CA THR A 380 -0.64 68.24 36.43
C THR A 380 0.74 67.61 36.53
#